data_AF-A0A534PA19-F1
#
_entry.id   AF-A0A534PA19-F1
#
_cell.length_a   1.000
_cell.length_b   1.000
_cell.length_c   1.000
_cell.angle_alpha   90.00
_cell.angle_beta   90.00
_cell.angle_gamma   90.00
#
_symmetry.space_group_name_H-M   'P 1'
#
loop_
_entity.id
_entity.type
_entity.pdbx_description
1 polymer ?
#
loop_
_entity_poly.entity_id
_entity_poly.type
_entity_poly.pdbx_seq_one_letter_code
_entity_poly.pdbx_strand_id
1 'polypeptide(L)' 'MRSRSTAKKHGILSADEIRAIRERFDLSQADLARLLRLGANTVSRWESGRNV' A
#
# COMPACT_ATOMS: atom_id res chain seq x y z
N MET A 1 -8.22 6.61 21.70
CA MET A 1 -8.79 5.70 20.68
C MET A 1 -8.92 6.47 19.37
N ARG A 2 -7.94 6.46 18.45
CA ARG A 2 -8.04 7.20 17.18
C ARG A 2 -8.86 6.38 16.17
N SER A 3 -9.90 7.01 15.65
CA SER A 3 -10.93 6.46 14.78
C SER A 3 -10.35 5.73 13.56
N ARG A 4 -10.63 4.43 13.42
CA ARG A 4 -10.28 3.58 12.27
C ARG A 4 -11.27 3.73 11.09
N SER A 5 -12.14 4.73 11.10
CA SER A 5 -13.44 4.66 10.41
C SER A 5 -13.67 5.65 9.26
N THR A 6 -12.69 6.49 8.89
CA THR A 6 -12.90 7.54 7.85
C THR A 6 -12.25 7.23 6.50
N ALA A 7 -11.27 6.33 6.41
CA ALA A 7 -10.54 6.07 5.16
C ALA A 7 -11.37 5.31 4.10
N LYS A 8 -12.26 4.39 4.52
CA LYS A 8 -13.07 3.59 3.59
C LYS A 8 -14.05 4.42 2.75
N LYS A 9 -14.38 5.65 3.15
CA LYS A 9 -15.34 6.52 2.43
C LYS A 9 -14.73 7.25 1.22
N HIS A 10 -13.41 7.21 1.03
CA HIS A 10 -12.73 7.94 -0.05
C HIS A 10 -12.01 7.03 -1.07
N GLY A 11 -12.25 5.71 -1.06
CA GLY A 11 -11.56 4.78 -1.96
C GLY A 11 -10.07 4.57 -1.63
N ILE A 12 -9.67 4.86 -0.39
CA ILE A 12 -8.29 4.68 0.07
C ILE A 12 -8.08 3.21 0.43
N LEU A 13 -7.10 2.58 -0.23
CA LEU A 13 -6.68 1.21 0.07
C LEU A 13 -5.92 1.16 1.40
N SER A 14 -6.22 0.15 2.20
CA SER A 14 -5.42 -0.22 3.37
C SER A 14 -4.11 -0.88 2.96
N ALA A 15 -3.15 -0.93 3.89
CA ALA A 15 -1.87 -1.61 3.70
C ALA A 15 -2.03 -3.07 3.24
N ASP A 16 -3.00 -3.79 3.84
CA ASP A 16 -3.27 -5.18 3.49
C ASP A 16 -3.95 -5.33 2.12
N GLU A 17 -4.81 -4.38 1.72
CA GLU A 17 -5.39 -4.37 0.37
C GLU A 17 -4.32 -4.10 -0.70
N ILE A 18 -3.38 -3.18 -0.45
CA ILE A 18 -2.24 -2.92 -1.34
C ILE A 18 -1.39 -4.19 -1.48
N ARG A 19 -1.07 -4.85 -0.36
CA ARG A 19 -0.32 -6.12 -0.35
C ARG A 19 -1.04 -7.21 -1.14
N ALA A 20 -2.33 -7.39 -0.91
CA ALA A 20 -3.14 -8.41 -1.58
C ALA A 20 -3.20 -8.20 -3.10
N ILE A 21 -3.34 -6.95 -3.56
CA ILE A 21 -3.29 -6.63 -4.99
C ILE A 21 -1.91 -6.98 -5.55
N ARG A 22 -0.83 -6.58 -4.88
CA ARG A 22 0.54 -6.86 -5.33
C ARG A 22 0.79 -8.36 -5.49
N GLU A 23 0.43 -9.14 -4.49
CA GLU A 23 0.62 -10.60 -4.46
C GLU A 23 -0.24 -11.32 -5.49
N ARG A 24 -1.45 -10.81 -5.79
CA ARG A 24 -2.30 -11.35 -6.86
C ARG A 24 -1.65 -11.26 -8.25
N PHE A 25 -0.76 -10.30 -8.46
CA PHE A 25 0.00 -10.15 -9.70
C PHE A 25 1.42 -10.75 -9.62
N ASP A 26 1.74 -11.49 -8.55
CA ASP A 26 3.06 -12.09 -8.29
C ASP A 26 4.22 -11.08 -8.34
N LEU A 27 3.97 -9.86 -7.85
CA LEU A 27 4.95 -8.79 -7.83
C LEU A 27 5.69 -8.72 -6.49
N SER A 28 7.00 -8.49 -6.51
CA SER A 28 7.70 -8.00 -5.31
C SER A 28 7.38 -6.53 -5.05
N GLN A 29 7.67 -6.03 -3.84
CA GLN A 29 7.51 -4.59 -3.54
C GLN A 29 8.34 -3.71 -4.49
N ALA A 30 9.51 -4.20 -4.91
CA ALA A 30 10.38 -3.51 -5.86
C ALA A 30 9.76 -3.49 -7.27
N ASP A 31 9.11 -4.57 -7.70
CA ASP A 31 8.47 -4.64 -9.01
C ASP A 31 7.26 -3.70 -9.08
N LEU A 32 6.44 -3.67 -8.04
CA LEU A 32 5.34 -2.71 -7.96
C LEU A 32 5.85 -1.25 -7.94
N ALA A 33 6.94 -0.97 -7.22
CA ALA A 33 7.55 0.36 -7.22
C ALA A 33 8.05 0.77 -8.61
N ARG A 34 8.71 -0.13 -9.35
CA ARG A 34 9.14 0.13 -10.73
C ARG A 34 7.96 0.33 -11.67
N LEU A 35 6.94 -0.53 -11.58
CA LEU A 35 5.74 -0.46 -12.42
C LEU A 35 5.02 0.88 -12.29
N LEU A 36 4.91 1.40 -11.06
CA LEU A 36 4.26 2.67 -10.75
C LEU A 36 5.21 3.88 -10.79
N ARG A 37 6.49 3.67 -11.13
CA ARG A 37 7.54 4.71 -11.16
C ARG A 37 7.69 5.45 -9.82
N LEU A 38 7.58 4.70 -8.72
CA LEU A 38 7.73 5.20 -7.36
C LEU A 38 9.18 5.07 -6.87
N GLY A 39 9.55 5.87 -5.87
CA GLY A 39 10.81 5.68 -5.15
C GLY A 39 10.85 4.31 -4.47
N ALA A 40 12.05 3.71 -4.38
CA ALA A 40 12.26 2.31 -3.98
C ALA A 40 11.60 1.90 -2.65
N ASN A 41 11.43 2.83 -1.72
CA ASN A 41 10.88 2.56 -0.38
C ASN A 41 9.38 2.90 -0.25
N THR A 42 8.73 3.40 -1.31
CA THR A 42 7.35 3.90 -1.24
C THR A 42 6.35 2.78 -0.94
N VAL A 43 6.44 1.67 -1.67
CA VAL A 43 5.55 0.51 -1.49
C VAL A 43 5.73 -0.11 -0.11
N SER A 44 6.98 -0.24 0.35
CA SER A 44 7.29 -0.71 1.70
C SER A 44 6.60 0.15 2.77
N ARG A 45 6.64 1.48 2.64
CA ARG A 45 5.96 2.40 3.58
C ARG A 45 4.44 2.22 3.58
N TRP A 46 3.84 2.09 2.40
CA TRP A 46 2.39 1.87 2.27
C TRP A 46 1.96 0.56 2.93
N GLU A 47 2.69 -0.53 2.69
CA GLU A 47 2.35 -1.86 3.24
C GLU A 47 2.72 -2.02 4.72
N SER A 48 3.57 -1.14 5.27
CA SER A 48 3.95 -1.16 6.69
C SER A 48 2.90 -0.52 7.60
N GLY A 49 1.89 0.17 7.04
CA GLY A 49 0.90 0.94 7.81
C GLY A 49 1.49 2.12 8.59
N ARG A 50 2.74 2.49 8.35
CA ARG A 50 3.40 3.60 9.03
C ARG A 50 3.04 4.90 8.30
N ASN A 51 1.99 5.54 8.78
CA ASN A 51 1.62 6.90 8.40
C ASN A 51 2.77 7.81 8.86
N VAL A 52 3.59 8.28 7.92
CA VAL A 52 4.61 9.33 8.19
C VAL A 52 3.95 10.70 8.11
#